data_AF-G7TKS0-F1
#
_entry.id   AF-G7TKS0-F1
#
_cell.length_a   1.000
_cell.length_b   1.000
_cell.length_c   1.000
_cell.angle_alpha   90.00
_cell.angle_beta   90.00
_cell.angle_gamma   90.00
#
_symmetry.space_group_name_H-M   'P 1'
#
loop_
_entity.id
_entity.type
_entity.pdbx_description
1 polymer ?
#
loop_
_entity_poly.entity_id
_entity_poly.type
_entity_poly.pdbx_seq_one_letter_code
_entity_poly.pdbx_strand_id
1 'polypeptide(L)' 'MNLFANALSLSMMAAVGPGEAATPIKVSKAGGAPSAVGSAEYFTGKVRIDAPFQADAPARVGGATVTVEPGARTA' A
#
# COMPACT_ATOMS: atom_id res chain seq x y z
N MET A 1 -50.31 -27.97 -34.81
CA MET A 1 -50.96 -27.18 -33.74
C MET A 1 -50.05 -27.24 -32.53
N ASN A 2 -49.85 -26.09 -31.87
CA ASN A 2 -49.12 -25.83 -30.62
C ASN A 2 -47.61 -25.48 -30.74
N LEU A 3 -47.39 -24.21 -31.11
CA LEU A 3 -46.41 -23.33 -30.47
C LEU A 3 -46.40 -23.51 -28.96
N PHE A 4 -45.22 -23.58 -28.32
CA PHE A 4 -44.92 -22.81 -27.10
C PHE A 4 -43.41 -22.59 -27.01
N ALA A 5 -43.02 -21.31 -27.12
CA ALA A 5 -41.67 -20.81 -26.88
C ALA A 5 -41.29 -21.02 -25.42
N ASN A 6 -40.12 -21.59 -25.16
CA ASN A 6 -39.50 -21.54 -23.84
C ASN A 6 -38.22 -20.72 -23.91
N ALA A 7 -38.21 -19.69 -23.08
CA ALA A 7 -37.29 -18.58 -23.09
C ALA A 7 -35.86 -18.99 -22.73
N LEU A 8 -34.92 -18.35 -23.43
CA LEU A 8 -33.49 -18.38 -23.15
C LEU A 8 -33.23 -17.66 -21.81
N SER A 9 -33.21 -18.39 -20.70
CA SER A 9 -32.78 -17.85 -19.42
C SER A 9 -31.26 -17.74 -19.40
N LEU A 10 -30.74 -16.60 -19.86
CA LEU A 10 -29.34 -16.21 -19.66
C LEU A 10 -29.17 -15.71 -18.22
N SER A 11 -28.93 -16.63 -17.29
CA SER A 11 -28.59 -16.31 -15.90
C SER A 11 -27.18 -15.70 -15.86
N MET A 12 -27.07 -14.47 -15.35
CA MET A 12 -25.79 -13.85 -15.00
C MET A 12 -25.01 -14.76 -14.06
N MET A 13 -23.89 -15.30 -14.54
CA MET A 13 -22.83 -15.77 -13.66
C MET A 13 -22.21 -14.52 -13.04
N ALA A 14 -22.60 -14.19 -11.81
CA ALA A 14 -21.84 -13.25 -11.01
C ALA A 14 -20.43 -13.85 -10.85
N ALA A 15 -19.44 -13.23 -11.47
CA ALA A 15 -18.04 -13.58 -11.24
C ALA A 15 -17.75 -13.26 -9.77
N VAL A 16 -17.84 -14.26 -8.90
CA VAL A 16 -17.16 -14.25 -7.62
C VAL A 16 -15.68 -14.22 -7.97
N GLY A 17 -15.11 -13.00 -8.02
CA GLY A 17 -13.67 -12.83 -7.94
C GLY A 17 -13.17 -13.51 -6.67
N PRO A 18 -11.92 -14.01 -6.65
CA PRO A 18 -11.36 -14.62 -5.45
C PRO A 18 -11.61 -13.68 -4.27
N GLY A 19 -12.35 -14.18 -3.27
CA GLY A 19 -12.56 -13.45 -2.02
C GLY A 19 -11.19 -13.09 -1.48
N GLU A 20 -10.97 -11.80 -1.28
CA GLU A 20 -9.70 -11.23 -0.84
C GLU A 20 -9.22 -12.01 0.38
N ALA A 21 -8.24 -12.91 0.17
CA ALA A 21 -7.65 -13.69 1.24
C ALA A 21 -7.16 -12.68 2.26
N ALA A 22 -7.77 -12.68 3.46
CA ALA A 22 -7.52 -11.67 4.48
C ALA A 22 -6.00 -11.49 4.65
N THR A 23 -5.48 -10.37 4.15
CA THR A 23 -4.05 -10.09 4.21
C THR A 23 -3.66 -10.12 5.68
N PRO A 24 -2.72 -10.98 6.10
CA PRO A 24 -2.38 -11.10 7.50
C PRO A 24 -1.93 -9.72 8.02
N ILE A 25 -2.43 -9.34 9.20
CA ILE A 25 -2.06 -8.09 9.84
C ILE A 25 -0.54 -8.06 10.02
N LYS A 26 0.13 -7.14 9.33
CA LYS A 26 1.58 -6.95 9.42
C LYS A 26 1.89 -5.97 10.53
N VAL A 27 2.52 -6.46 11.59
CA VAL A 27 3.00 -5.63 12.71
C VAL A 27 4.51 -5.51 12.65
N SER A 28 5.00 -4.29 12.47
CA SER A 28 6.43 -3.97 12.55
C SER A 28 6.76 -3.50 13.96
N LYS A 29 7.74 -4.15 14.61
CA LYS A 29 8.19 -3.74 15.95
C LYS A 29 8.90 -2.38 15.87
N ALA A 30 8.72 -1.56 16.91
CA ALA A 30 9.51 -0.34 17.07
C ALA A 30 11.01 -0.68 17.09
N GLY A 31 11.82 0.02 16.29
CA GLY A 31 13.24 -0.25 16.12
C GLY A 31 13.58 -1.51 15.32
N GLY A 32 12.59 -2.21 14.73
CA GLY A 32 12.83 -3.41 13.92
C GLY A 32 13.48 -3.14 12.57
N ALA A 33 13.40 -1.90 12.06
CA ALA A 33 14.09 -1.44 10.87
C ALA A 33 15.18 -0.44 11.25
N PRO A 34 16.39 -0.54 10.67
CA PRO A 34 17.47 0.41 10.95
C PRO A 34 17.13 1.79 10.41
N SER A 35 17.58 2.82 11.13
CA SER A 35 17.54 4.21 10.65
C SER A 35 18.49 4.40 9.47
N ALA A 36 18.11 5.29 8.55
CA ALA A 36 18.95 5.69 7.42
C ALA A 36 19.29 7.19 7.49
N VAL A 37 20.40 7.58 6.86
CA VAL A 37 20.72 9.00 6.63
C VAL A 37 19.98 9.48 5.38
N GLY A 38 19.39 10.67 5.44
CA GLY A 38 18.72 11.28 4.29
C GLY A 38 19.68 11.52 3.13
N SER A 39 19.24 11.25 1.90
CA SER A 39 20.06 11.46 0.69
C SER A 39 20.44 12.93 0.53
N ALA A 40 21.70 13.18 0.15
CA ALA A 40 22.19 14.52 -0.16
C ALA A 40 21.51 15.16 -1.39
N GLU A 41 20.83 14.35 -2.21
CA GLU A 41 20.01 14.84 -3.33
C GLU A 41 18.75 15.57 -2.86
N TYR A 42 18.21 15.20 -1.70
CA TYR A 42 16.95 15.72 -1.18
C TYR A 42 17.11 16.59 0.06
N PHE A 43 18.26 16.50 0.74
CA PHE A 43 18.47 17.18 2.01
C PHE A 43 19.82 17.87 2.08
N THR A 44 19.81 19.05 2.70
CA THR A 44 21.01 19.74 3.19
C THR A 44 21.09 19.59 4.70
N GLY A 45 22.27 19.25 5.23
CA GLY A 45 22.50 19.06 6.67
C GLY A 45 22.23 17.62 7.16
N LYS A 46 22.14 17.43 8.48
CA LYS A 46 21.92 16.10 9.08
C LYS A 46 20.43 15.77 9.13
N VAL A 47 20.04 14.73 8.39
CA VAL A 47 18.66 14.21 8.37
C VAL A 47 18.70 12.70 8.60
N ARG A 48 17.81 12.22 9.48
CA ARG A 48 17.61 10.80 9.77
C ARG A 48 16.21 10.37 9.36
N ILE A 49 16.11 9.21 8.72
CA ILE A 49 14.87 8.58 8.26
C ILE A 49 14.65 7.30 9.05
N ASP A 50 13.46 7.14 9.61
CA ASP A 50 13.09 6.02 10.48
C ASP A 50 11.77 5.39 10.05
N ALA A 51 11.66 4.08 10.34
CA ALA A 51 10.43 3.30 10.16
C ALA A 51 9.72 3.54 8.81
N PRO A 52 10.42 3.41 7.65
CA PRO A 52 9.77 3.54 6.36
C PRO A 52 8.72 2.43 6.16
N PHE A 53 7.59 2.78 5.56
CA PHE A 53 6.53 1.85 5.20
C PHE A 53 5.99 2.16 3.81
N GLN A 54 5.47 1.13 3.16
CA GLN A 54 4.76 1.21 1.89
C GLN A 54 3.56 0.28 1.98
N ALA A 55 2.38 0.78 1.62
CA ALA A 55 1.19 -0.06 1.54
C ALA A 55 1.26 -0.99 0.33
N ASP A 56 0.70 -2.19 0.48
CA ASP A 56 0.60 -3.14 -0.60
C ASP A 56 -0.41 -2.63 -1.65
N ALA A 57 -0.21 -3.06 -2.91
CA ALA A 57 -1.15 -2.75 -3.99
C ALA A 57 -2.58 -3.21 -3.61
N PRO A 58 -3.63 -2.44 -3.98
CA PRO A 58 -3.62 -1.28 -4.87
C PRO A 58 -3.35 0.06 -4.18
N ALA A 59 -3.15 0.07 -2.86
CA ALA A 59 -2.87 1.30 -2.12
C ALA A 59 -1.51 1.88 -2.55
N ARG A 60 -1.41 3.21 -2.56
CA ARG A 60 -0.20 3.95 -2.97
C ARG A 60 0.41 4.76 -1.83
N VAL A 61 -0.17 4.68 -0.64
CA VAL A 61 0.31 5.41 0.51
C VAL A 61 1.61 4.78 1.02
N GLY A 62 2.58 5.63 1.32
CA GLY A 62 3.82 5.27 1.96
C GLY A 62 4.32 6.44 2.78
N GLY A 63 5.35 6.22 3.58
CA GLY A 63 5.93 7.26 4.39
C GLY A 63 7.07 6.77 5.26
N ALA A 64 7.65 7.71 5.99
CA ALA A 64 8.67 7.46 7.00
C ALA A 64 8.64 8.61 8.01
N THR A 65 9.19 8.37 9.20
CA THR A 65 9.46 9.45 10.15
C THR A 65 10.78 10.12 9.77
N VAL A 66 10.78 11.45 9.65
CA VAL A 66 11.98 12.22 9.30
C VAL A 66 12.36 13.11 10.47
N THR A 67 13.58 12.94 10.97
CA THR A 67 14.19 13.84 11.96
C THR A 67 15.13 14.79 11.26
N VAL A 68 14.88 16.08 11.43
CA VAL A 68 15.68 17.16 10.85
C VAL A 68 16.42 17.86 11.99
N GLU A 69 17.74 17.73 12.00
CA GLU A 69 18.57 18.40 13.01
C GLU A 69 18.57 19.92 12.81
N PRO A 70 18.90 20.72 13.83
CA PRO A 70 19.02 22.17 13.69
C PRO A 70 19.91 22.57 12.51
N GLY A 71 19.37 23.39 11.60
CA GLY A 71 20.04 23.85 10.39
C GLY A 71 19.92 22.92 9.17
N ALA A 72 19.38 21.70 9.34
CA ALA A 72 19.04 20.83 8.21
C ALA A 72 17.69 21.21 7.58
N ARG A 73 17.51 20.89 6.29
CA ARG A 73 16.32 21.21 5.50
C ARG A 73 16.26 20.38 4.22
N THR A 74 15.13 20.39 3.53
CA THR A 74 15.06 19.93 2.14
C THR A 74 15.96 20.78 1.26
N ALA A 75 16.61 20.16 0.27
CA ALA A 75 17.54 20.81 -0.65
C ALA A 75 16.86 21.89 -1.50
#